data_AF-A0A8J7YEK2-F1
#
_entry.id   AF-A0A8J7YEK2-F1
#
_cell.length_a   1.000
_cell.length_b   1.000
_cell.length_c   1.000
_cell.angle_alpha   90.00
_cell.angle_beta   90.00
_cell.angle_gamma   90.00
#
_symmetry.space_group_name_H-M   'P 1'
#
loop_
_entity.id
_entity.type
_entity.pdbx_description
1 polymer ?
#
loop_
_entity_poly.entity_id
_entity_poly.type
_entity_poly.pdbx_seq_one_letter_code
_entity_poly.pdbx_strand_id
1 'polypeptide(L)'
;MITTNHPLYEALRDIQDFKLKLAEYFKDKDVFPIKSKVELAGALPCGVSLPCGEIEAGELVKLMTDADFPIKDVEDLVIKLSNKCVIKKNE
;
A
#
# COMPACT_ATOMS: atom_id res chain seq x y z
N MET A 1 17.70 -28.96 2.63
CA MET A 1 17.87 -27.65 3.27
C MET A 1 16.49 -27.06 3.45
N ILE A 2 16.00 -26.98 4.69
CA ILE A 2 14.73 -26.29 4.97
C ILE A 2 15.11 -24.82 5.08
N THR A 3 15.04 -24.10 3.95
CA THR A 3 15.14 -22.64 3.95
C THR A 3 13.88 -22.11 4.58
N THR A 4 13.88 -22.01 5.90
CA THR A 4 12.89 -21.23 6.65
C THR A 4 13.15 -19.75 6.37
N ASN A 5 12.90 -19.33 5.13
CA ASN A 5 12.70 -17.92 4.84
C ASN A 5 11.41 -17.56 5.56
N HIS A 6 11.54 -16.79 6.64
CA HIS A 6 10.40 -16.32 7.38
C HIS A 6 9.41 -15.67 6.39
N PRO A 7 8.11 -16.03 6.42
CA PRO A 7 7.08 -15.39 5.59
C PRO A 7 7.04 -13.85 5.75
N LEU A 8 7.58 -13.36 6.87
CA LEU A 8 7.82 -11.94 7.13
C LEU A 8 8.82 -11.29 6.16
N TYR A 9 9.91 -11.97 5.77
CA TYR A 9 10.92 -11.37 4.89
C TYR A 9 10.39 -11.17 3.47
N GLU A 10 9.65 -12.14 2.95
CA GLU A 10 9.02 -12.05 1.62
C GLU A 10 7.94 -10.96 1.61
N ALA A 11 7.05 -10.94 2.62
CA ALA A 11 6.05 -9.88 2.75
C ALA A 11 6.66 -8.47 2.87
N LEU A 12 7.77 -8.31 3.61
CA LEU A 12 8.46 -7.03 3.73
C LEU A 12 9.13 -6.60 2.41
N ARG A 13 9.59 -7.56 1.59
CA ARG A 13 10.17 -7.30 0.28
C ARG A 13 9.09 -6.85 -0.71
N ASP A 14 7.95 -7.52 -0.73
CA ASP A 14 6.80 -7.14 -1.55
C ASP A 14 6.22 -5.77 -1.16
N ILE A 15 6.20 -5.41 0.14
CA ILE A 15 5.81 -4.05 0.57
C ILE A 15 6.79 -3.00 0.04
N GLN A 16 8.09 -3.30 0.07
CA GLN A 16 9.11 -2.38 -0.46
C GLN A 16 9.00 -2.21 -1.98
N ASP A 17 8.79 -3.31 -2.71
CA ASP A 17 8.57 -3.29 -4.16
C ASP A 17 7.30 -2.50 -4.51
N PHE A 18 6.22 -2.69 -3.74
CA PHE A 18 4.99 -1.91 -3.82
C PHE A 18 5.24 -0.41 -3.60
N LYS A 19 5.98 -0.05 -2.54
CA LYS A 19 6.37 1.34 -2.27
C LYS A 19 7.14 1.94 -3.44
N LEU A 20 8.09 1.20 -4.01
CA LEU A 20 8.89 1.64 -5.16
C LEU A 20 8.01 1.87 -6.39
N LYS A 21 7.13 0.91 -6.73
CA LYS A 21 6.19 1.03 -7.85
C LYS A 21 5.25 2.22 -7.69
N LEU A 22 4.71 2.44 -6.49
CA LEU A 22 3.89 3.63 -6.22
C LEU A 22 4.72 4.91 -6.33
N ALA A 23 5.93 4.91 -5.77
CA ALA A 23 6.81 6.07 -5.82
C ALA A 23 7.16 6.42 -7.26
N GLU A 24 7.49 5.45 -8.11
CA GLU A 24 7.75 5.66 -9.53
C GLU A 24 6.49 6.10 -10.29
N TYR A 25 5.34 5.46 -10.03
CA TYR A 25 4.08 5.81 -10.69
C TYR A 25 3.63 7.24 -10.34
N PHE A 26 3.88 7.69 -9.12
CA PHE A 26 3.55 9.03 -8.65
C PHE A 26 4.68 10.05 -8.82
N LYS A 27 5.90 9.63 -9.18
CA LYS A 27 7.05 10.53 -9.37
C LYS A 27 6.79 11.59 -10.44
N ASP A 28 6.11 11.19 -11.51
CA ASP A 28 5.77 12.05 -12.66
C ASP A 28 4.32 12.56 -12.59
N LYS A 29 3.57 12.18 -11.55
CA LYS A 29 2.18 12.58 -11.37
C LYS A 29 2.05 13.43 -10.11
N ASP A 30 1.81 14.72 -10.29
CA ASP A 30 1.50 15.66 -9.20
C ASP A 30 0.09 15.39 -8.62
N VAL A 31 -0.09 14.21 -8.04
CA VAL A 31 -1.37 13.75 -7.44
C VAL A 31 -1.44 14.04 -5.94
N PHE A 32 -0.32 14.43 -5.34
CA PHE A 32 -0.25 14.79 -3.94
C PHE A 32 -0.45 16.31 -3.76
N PRO A 33 -1.14 16.75 -2.70
CA PRO A 33 -1.71 15.94 -1.63
C PRO A 33 -3.05 15.31 -2.03
N ILE A 34 -3.20 14.01 -1.77
CA ILE A 34 -4.44 13.30 -2.06
C ILE A 34 -5.46 13.67 -0.97
N LYS A 35 -6.60 14.22 -1.36
CA LYS A 35 -7.59 14.78 -0.41
C LYS A 35 -8.68 13.81 -0.02
N SER A 36 -8.85 12.72 -0.77
CA SER A 36 -9.96 11.79 -0.56
C SER A 36 -9.62 10.39 -1.06
N LYS A 37 -10.32 9.41 -0.49
CA LYS A 37 -10.22 8.00 -0.90
C LYS A 37 -10.56 7.76 -2.36
N VAL A 38 -11.44 8.57 -2.96
CA VAL A 38 -11.79 8.44 -4.40
C VAL A 38 -10.61 8.82 -5.28
N GLU A 39 -9.93 9.94 -4.97
CA GLU A 39 -8.71 10.33 -5.68
C GLU A 39 -7.62 9.29 -5.47
N LEU A 40 -7.48 8.77 -4.25
CA LEU A 40 -6.50 7.73 -3.98
C LEU A 40 -6.77 6.44 -4.78
N ALA A 41 -8.01 5.98 -4.81
CA ALA A 41 -8.40 4.77 -5.52
C ALA A 41 -8.21 4.89 -7.05
N GLY A 42 -8.44 6.08 -7.61
CA GLY A 42 -8.17 6.36 -9.02
C GLY A 42 -6.70 6.64 -9.33
N ALA A 43 -5.94 7.13 -8.35
CA ALA A 43 -4.52 7.42 -8.47
C ALA A 43 -3.69 6.13 -8.35
N LEU A 44 -4.12 5.15 -7.56
CA LEU A 44 -3.42 3.87 -7.47
C LEU A 44 -3.48 3.10 -8.80
N PRO A 45 -2.36 2.48 -9.22
CA PRO A 45 -2.38 1.59 -10.38
C PRO A 45 -3.29 0.37 -10.13
N CYS A 46 -4.25 0.13 -11.03
CA CYS A 46 -5.10 -1.06 -11.00
C CYS A 46 -4.26 -2.33 -11.19
N GLY A 47 -4.58 -3.41 -10.47
CA GLY A 47 -3.85 -4.69 -10.54
C GLY A 47 -2.60 -4.78 -9.67
N VAL A 48 -2.36 -3.79 -8.81
CA VAL A 48 -1.32 -3.91 -7.77
C VAL A 48 -1.98 -4.35 -6.46
N SER A 49 -1.69 -5.58 -6.06
CA SER A 49 -2.08 -6.12 -4.76
C SER A 49 -0.96 -5.94 -3.75
N LEU A 50 -1.31 -5.61 -2.52
CA LEU A 50 -0.34 -5.63 -1.44
C LEU A 50 -0.19 -7.07 -0.91
N PRO A 51 0.97 -7.43 -0.34
CA PRO A 51 1.21 -8.79 0.18
C PRO A 51 0.46 -9.10 1.50
N CYS A 52 -0.30 -8.14 2.04
CA CYS A 52 -1.00 -8.26 3.32
C CYS A 52 -2.36 -8.98 3.21
N GLY A 53 -2.38 -10.06 2.42
CA GLY A 53 -3.57 -10.75 1.93
C GLY A 53 -3.79 -10.40 0.46
N GLU A 54 -4.37 -11.30 -0.33
CA GLU A 54 -4.68 -11.12 -1.76
C GLU A 54 -5.75 -10.02 -1.98
N ILE A 55 -5.45 -8.80 -1.53
CA ILE A 55 -6.33 -7.64 -1.51
C ILE A 55 -5.66 -6.58 -2.38
N GLU A 56 -6.40 -6.14 -3.40
CA GLU A 56 -5.95 -5.07 -4.28
C GLU A 56 -5.80 -3.76 -3.50
N ALA A 57 -4.83 -2.94 -3.90
CA ALA A 57 -4.59 -1.65 -3.25
C ALA A 57 -5.87 -0.77 -3.25
N GLY A 58 -6.69 -0.84 -4.31
CA GLY A 58 -7.99 -0.15 -4.37
C GLY A 58 -9.02 -0.61 -3.33
N GLU A 59 -8.99 -1.87 -2.89
CA GLU A 59 -9.83 -2.37 -1.79
C GLU A 59 -9.33 -1.86 -0.44
N LEU A 60 -8.02 -1.75 -0.25
CA LEU A 60 -7.45 -1.19 0.99
C LEU A 60 -7.77 0.29 1.16
N VAL A 61 -7.89 1.03 0.05
CA VAL A 61 -8.38 2.42 0.08
C VAL A 61 -9.81 2.51 0.61
N LYS A 62 -10.66 1.49 0.38
CA LYS A 62 -12.01 1.46 0.98
C LYS A 62 -11.98 1.28 2.50
N LEU A 63 -10.92 0.67 3.03
CA LEU A 63 -10.68 0.58 4.49
C LEU A 63 -10.12 1.89 5.08
N MET A 64 -9.69 2.83 4.23
CA MET A 64 -9.28 4.16 4.67
C MET A 64 -10.50 5.05 4.92
N THR A 65 -10.43 5.81 6.00
CA THR A 65 -11.46 6.76 6.43
C THR A 65 -11.03 8.19 6.11
N ASP A 66 -11.95 9.14 6.09
CA ASP A 66 -11.66 10.55 5.82
C ASP A 66 -10.63 11.15 6.81
N ALA A 67 -10.50 10.59 8.01
CA ALA A 67 -9.47 10.94 8.99
C ALA A 67 -8.04 10.59 8.55
N ASP A 68 -7.88 9.67 7.58
CA ASP A 68 -6.58 9.32 7.02
C ASP A 68 -6.11 10.32 5.94
N PHE A 69 -6.96 11.26 5.54
CA PHE A 69 -6.66 12.29 4.55
C PHE A 69 -6.45 13.67 5.22
N PRO A 70 -5.68 14.58 4.61
CA PRO A 70 -4.99 14.46 3.31
C PRO A 70 -3.65 13.71 3.41
N ILE A 71 -3.35 12.91 2.39
CA ILE A 71 -2.07 12.22 2.27
C ILE A 71 -1.10 13.15 1.58
N LYS A 72 0.03 13.42 2.24
CA LYS A 72 1.00 14.42 1.78
C LYS A 72 1.95 13.88 0.73
N ASP A 73 2.37 12.63 0.87
CA ASP A 73 3.40 12.00 0.05
C ASP A 73 3.17 10.50 -0.06
N VAL A 74 3.87 9.87 -1.00
CA VAL A 74 3.85 8.41 -1.21
C VAL A 74 4.22 7.64 0.06
N GLU A 75 5.13 8.17 0.86
CA GLU A 75 5.54 7.50 2.10
C GLU A 75 4.41 7.48 3.14
N ASP A 76 3.69 8.59 3.29
CA ASP A 76 2.52 8.69 4.18
C ASP A 76 1.39 7.76 3.71
N LEU A 77 1.19 7.64 2.38
CA LEU A 77 0.27 6.69 1.77
C LEU A 77 0.61 5.25 2.16
N VAL A 78 1.86 4.84 1.95
CA VAL A 78 2.30 3.48 2.20
C VAL A 78 2.19 3.15 3.68
N ILE A 79 2.59 4.05 4.58
CA ILE A 79 2.45 3.84 6.03
C ILE A 79 0.98 3.66 6.42
N LYS A 80 0.08 4.48 5.89
CA LYS A 80 -1.36 4.37 6.18
C LYS A 80 -1.96 3.07 5.64
N LEU A 81 -1.66 2.72 4.39
CA LEU A 81 -2.08 1.46 3.79
C LEU A 81 -1.51 0.26 4.55
N SER A 82 -0.21 0.28 4.90
CA SER A 82 0.44 -0.75 5.69
C SER A 82 -0.15 -0.87 7.11
N ASN A 83 -0.56 0.23 7.75
CA ASN A 83 -1.24 0.18 9.05
C ASN A 83 -2.64 -0.44 8.98
N LYS A 84 -3.37 -0.22 7.88
CA LYS A 84 -4.68 -0.87 7.63
C LYS A 84 -4.51 -2.32 7.21
N CYS A 85 -3.38 -2.63 6.58
CA CYS A 85 -2.94 -3.97 6.29
C CYS A 85 -2.51 -4.67 7.57
N VAL A 86 -3.49 -5.25 8.24
CA VAL A 86 -3.24 -6.24 9.28
C VAL A 86 -2.64 -7.45 8.57
N ILE A 87 -1.30 -7.50 8.46
CA ILE A 87 -0.60 -8.75 8.19
C ILE A 87 -1.11 -9.68 9.30
N LYS A 88 -2.05 -10.57 8.97
CA LYS A 88 -2.38 -11.66 9.86
C LYS A 88 -1.06 -12.37 10.08
N LYS A 89 -0.44 -12.16 11.24
CA LYS A 89 0.43 -13.15 11.83
C LYS A 89 -0.46 -14.37 11.95
N ASN A 90 -0.41 -15.25 10.95
CA ASN A 90 -0.83 -16.62 11.16
C ASN A 90 0.13 -17.12 12.26
N GLU A 91 -0.45 -17.21 13.45
CA GLU A 91 0.12 -17.90 14.61
C GLU A 91 0.34 -19.38 14.28
#